data_AF-A0A5Q2RKQ0-F1
#
_entry.id   AF-A0A5Q2RKQ0-F1
#
_cell.length_a   1.000
_cell.length_b   1.000
_cell.length_c   1.000
_cell.angle_alpha   90.00
_cell.angle_beta   90.00
_cell.angle_gamma   90.00
#
_symmetry.space_group_name_H-M   'P 1'
#
loop_
_entity.id
_entity.type
_entity.pdbx_description
1 polymer ?
#
loop_
_entity_poly.entity_id
_entity_poly.type
_entity_poly.pdbx_seq_one_letter_code
_entity_poly.pdbx_strand_id
1 'polypeptide(L)' 'MTLDTAATTVKVLLDAAGLKVSDEEFLRFATVYPTIRAQADGLYLPELEDEDPALGFDPTVAV' A
#
# COMPACT_ATOMS: atom_id res chain seq x y z
N MET A 1 -4.41 -10.67 -10.22
CA MET A 1 -2.93 -10.55 -10.22
C MET A 1 -2.34 -11.94 -10.05
N THR A 2 -1.30 -12.32 -10.80
CA THR A 2 -0.61 -13.61 -10.64
C THR A 2 0.44 -13.53 -9.54
N LEU A 3 0.89 -14.68 -9.03
CA LEU A 3 1.93 -14.73 -7.99
C LEU A 3 3.25 -14.09 -8.46
N ASP A 4 3.66 -14.34 -9.71
CA ASP A 4 4.91 -13.78 -10.26
C ASP A 4 4.87 -12.25 -10.36
N THR A 5 3.71 -11.72 -10.75
CA THR A 5 3.50 -10.26 -10.79
C THR A 5 3.48 -9.69 -9.37
N ALA A 6 2.84 -10.37 -8.43
CA ALA A 6 2.80 -9.95 -7.02
C ALA A 6 4.20 -9.95 -6.39
N ALA A 7 5.00 -10.99 -6.61
CA ALA A 7 6.36 -11.10 -6.11
C ALA A 7 7.26 -9.98 -6.67
N THR A 8 7.15 -9.68 -7.96
CA THR A 8 7.89 -8.58 -8.59
C THR A 8 7.51 -7.23 -7.96
N THR A 9 6.22 -6.97 -7.78
CA THR A 9 5.74 -5.74 -7.15
C THR A 9 6.19 -5.61 -5.70
N VAL A 10 6.05 -6.68 -4.90
CA VAL A 10 6.50 -6.69 -3.50
C VAL A 10 8.00 -6.42 -3.40
N LYS A 11 8.81 -7.01 -4.29
CA LYS A 11 10.25 -6.75 -4.34
C LYS A 11 10.55 -5.26 -4.57
N VAL A 12 9.92 -4.66 -5.57
CA VAL A 12 10.10 -3.22 -5.87
C VAL A 12 9.70 -2.35 -4.69
N LEU A 13 8.60 -2.67 -4.00
CA LEU A 13 8.14 -1.92 -2.83
C LEU A 13 9.11 -2.03 -1.65
N LEU A 14 9.62 -3.23 -1.37
CA LEU A 14 10.61 -3.45 -0.29
C LEU A 14 11.93 -2.75 -0.60
N ASP A 15 12.41 -2.83 -1.85
CA ASP A 15 13.63 -2.14 -2.30
C ASP A 15 13.49 -0.62 -2.15
N ALA A 16 12.36 -0.05 -2.55
CA ALA A 16 12.07 1.39 -2.42
C ALA A 16 11.98 1.84 -0.95
N ALA A 17 11.46 0.98 -0.06
CA ALA A 17 11.39 1.24 1.37
C ALA A 17 12.73 1.00 2.10
N GLY A 18 13.73 0.45 1.42
CA GLY A 18 15.01 0.06 2.04
C GLY A 18 14.86 -1.08 3.04
N LEU A 19 13.82 -1.90 2.93
CA LEU A 19 13.51 -2.97 3.85
C LEU A 19 14.10 -4.30 3.36
N LYS A 20 14.92 -4.92 4.21
CA LYS A 20 15.39 -6.29 3.99
C LYS A 20 14.52 -7.25 4.80
N VAL A 21 14.07 -8.30 4.15
CA VAL A 21 13.21 -9.33 4.75
C VAL A 21 13.78 -10.71 4.39
N SER A 22 13.44 -11.72 5.17
CA SER A 22 13.77 -13.11 4.85
C SER A 22 12.97 -13.61 3.63
N ASP A 23 13.43 -14.72 3.02
CA ASP A 23 12.72 -15.35 1.90
C ASP A 23 11.31 -15.82 2.30
N GLU A 24 11.13 -16.27 3.55
CA GLU A 24 9.83 -16.67 4.10
C GLU A 24 8.87 -15.49 4.18
N GLU A 25 9.35 -14.35 4.72
CA GLU A 25 8.56 -13.12 4.80
C GLU A 25 8.23 -12.58 3.42
N PHE A 26 9.19 -12.58 2.50
CA PHE A 26 8.96 -12.20 1.11
C PHE A 26 7.86 -13.04 0.46
N LEU A 27 7.92 -14.36 0.61
CA LEU A 27 6.90 -15.27 0.07
C LEU A 27 5.52 -15.01 0.69
N ARG A 28 5.48 -14.77 2.01
CA ARG A 28 4.24 -14.40 2.71
C ARG A 28 3.67 -13.09 2.16
N PHE A 29 4.49 -12.07 1.98
CA PHE A 29 4.04 -10.80 1.41
C PHE A 29 3.55 -10.95 -0.02
N ALA A 30 4.30 -11.64 -0.89
CA ALA A 30 3.89 -11.89 -2.27
C ALA A 30 2.55 -12.65 -2.35
N THR A 31 2.31 -13.57 -1.41
CA THR A 31 1.05 -14.34 -1.33
C THR A 31 -0.14 -13.47 -0.90
N VAL A 32 0.05 -12.58 0.08
CA VAL A 32 -1.04 -11.77 0.65
C VAL A 32 -1.30 -10.48 -0.13
N TYR A 33 -0.29 -9.96 -0.83
CA TYR A 33 -0.34 -8.68 -1.54
C TYR A 33 -1.55 -8.52 -2.50
N PRO A 34 -1.94 -9.51 -3.32
CA PRO A 34 -3.10 -9.37 -4.20
C PRO A 34 -4.40 -9.05 -3.46
N THR A 35 -4.60 -9.66 -2.29
CA THR A 35 -5.79 -9.43 -1.46
C THR A 35 -5.79 -8.01 -0.88
N ILE A 36 -4.65 -7.57 -0.34
CA ILE A 36 -4.51 -6.21 0.18
C ILE A 36 -4.71 -5.17 -0.94
N ARG A 37 -4.13 -5.42 -2.12
CA ARG A 37 -4.29 -4.52 -3.26
C ARG A 37 -5.75 -4.42 -3.70
N ALA A 38 -6.46 -5.54 -3.79
CA ALA A 38 -7.88 -5.54 -4.13
C ALA A 38 -8.75 -4.80 -3.09
N GLN A 39 -8.41 -4.93 -1.80
CA GLN A 39 -9.07 -4.15 -0.74
C GLN A 39 -8.80 -2.65 -0.88
N ALA A 40 -7.55 -2.27 -1.15
CA ALA A 40 -7.18 -0.88 -1.40
C ALA A 40 -7.85 -0.32 -2.65
N ASP A 41 -7.98 -1.13 -3.72
CA ASP A 41 -8.72 -0.75 -4.93
C ASP A 41 -10.20 -0.48 -4.62
N GLY A 42 -10.80 -1.26 -3.71
CA GLY A 42 -12.19 -1.04 -3.25
C GLY A 42 -12.40 0.23 -2.43
N LEU A 43 -11.32 0.90 -1.98
CA LEU A 43 -11.41 2.19 -1.28
C LEU A 43 -11.43 3.39 -2.24
N TYR A 44 -11.21 3.19 -3.54
CA TYR A 44 -11.39 4.27 -4.52
C TYR A 44 -12.88 4.45 -4.79
N LEU A 45 -13.49 5.38 -4.04
CA LEU A 45 -14.89 5.76 -4.12
C LEU A 45 -15.02 7.11 -4.84
N PRO A 46 -15.46 7.14 -6.11
CA PRO A 46 -15.53 8.39 -6.90
C PRO A 46 -16.36 9.49 -6.24
N GLU A 47 -17.37 9.12 -5.46
CA GLU A 47 -18.23 10.06 -4.73
C GLU A 47 -17.51 10.83 -3.61
N LEU A 48 -16.30 10.42 -3.22
CA LEU A 48 -15.48 11.09 -2.20
C LEU A 48 -14.34 11.93 -2.82
N GLU A 49 -14.32 12.13 -4.14
CA GLU A 49 -13.23 12.87 -4.81
C GLU A 49 -13.12 14.33 -4.34
N ASP A 50 -14.25 14.96 -4.02
CA ASP A 50 -14.34 16.35 -3.53
C ASP A 50 -14.32 16.45 -1.99
N GLU A 51 -14.23 15.32 -1.27
CA GLU A 51 -14.23 15.32 0.20
C GLU A 51 -12.84 15.70 0.74
N ASP A 52 -12.83 16.61 1.71
CA ASP A 52 -11.60 17.03 2.36
C ASP A 52 -10.98 15.87 3.18
N PRO A 53 -9.65 15.76 3.24
CA PRO A 53 -8.99 14.79 4.11
C PRO A 53 -9.42 14.98 5.57
N ALA A 54 -9.72 13.87 6.26
CA ALA A 54 -10.13 13.90 7.66
C ALA A 54 -9.12 14.60 8.60
N LEU A 55 -7.84 14.59 8.24
CA LEU A 55 -6.78 15.32 8.92
C LEU A 55 -6.15 16.32 7.94
N GLY A 56 -6.26 17.60 8.26
CA GLY A 56 -5.55 18.69 7.60
C GLY A 56 -4.36 19.15 8.43
N PHE A 57 -3.33 19.66 7.77
CA PHE A 57 -2.26 20.40 8.44
C PHE A 57 -2.60 21.88 8.45
N ASP A 58 -2.68 22.48 9.64
CA ASP A 58 -2.80 23.92 9.82
C ASP A 58 -1.53 24.46 10.50
N PRO A 59 -0.65 25.18 9.78
CA PRO A 59 0.59 25.74 10.36
C PRO A 59 0.33 26.85 11.39
N THR A 60 -0.90 27.36 11.50
CA THR A 60 -1.28 28.45 12.43
C THR A 60 -1.80 27.93 13.76
N VAL A 61 -2.22 26.66 13.81
CA VAL A 61 -2.63 25.98 15.04
C VAL A 61 -1.39 25.35 15.65
N ALA A 62 -0.78 26.03 16.63
CA ALA A 62 0.34 25.48 17.39
C ALA A 62 -0.11 24.21 18.16
N VAL A 63 0.70 23.15 18.05
CA VAL A 63 0.55 21.89 18.80
C VAL A 63 0.95 22.09 20.26
#